data_AF-A0A485CAG6-F1
#
_entry.id   AF-A0A485CAG6-F1
#
_cell.length_a   1.000
_cell.length_b   1.000
_cell.length_c   1.000
_cell.angle_alpha   90.00
_cell.angle_beta   90.00
_cell.angle_gamma   90.00
#
_symmetry.space_group_name_H-M   'P 1'
#
loop_
_entity.id
_entity.type
_entity.pdbx_description
1 polymer ?
#
loop_
_entity_poly.entity_id
_entity_poly.type
_entity_poly.pdbx_seq_one_letter_code
_entity_poly.pdbx_strand_id
1 'polypeptide(L)' 'MQKEKLSALMDGETLDNELLNELSRSSEMQKTWESYHLIRDSLRGDTAEMLHFDISARVHGRH' A
#
# COMPACT_ATOMS: atom_id res chain seq x y z
N MET A 1 16.61 2.83 -1.57
CA MET A 1 16.64 1.36 -1.67
C MET A 1 15.30 0.73 -1.28
N GLN A 2 14.92 0.59 0.00
CA GLN A 2 13.68 -0.12 0.40
C GLN A 2 12.40 0.53 -0.14
N LYS A 3 12.30 1.87 -0.05
CA LYS A 3 11.17 2.65 -0.62
C LYS A 3 11.05 2.55 -2.14
N GLU A 4 12.19 2.50 -2.84
CA GLU A 4 12.22 2.33 -4.31
C GLU A 4 11.73 0.94 -4.71
N LYS A 5 12.18 -0.12 -4.01
CA LYS A 5 11.67 -1.48 -4.22
C LYS A 5 10.17 -1.57 -4.00
N LEU A 6 9.66 -0.90 -2.97
CA LEU A 6 8.22 -0.85 -2.68
C LEU A 6 7.43 -0.09 -3.76
N SER A 7 8.00 0.98 -4.32
CA SER A 7 7.41 1.69 -5.46
C SER A 7 7.34 0.79 -6.70
N ALA A 8 8.46 0.14 -7.06
CA ALA A 8 8.51 -0.77 -8.21
C ALA A 8 7.52 -1.95 -8.04
N LEU A 9 7.35 -2.46 -6.82
CA LEU A 9 6.38 -3.51 -6.53
C LEU A 9 4.94 -3.00 -6.73
N MET A 10 4.66 -1.76 -6.34
CA MET A 10 3.33 -1.14 -6.48
C MET A 10 2.94 -0.88 -7.95
N ASP A 11 3.93 -0.53 -8.77
CA ASP A 11 3.75 -0.29 -10.20
C ASP A 11 3.77 -1.60 -11.02
N GLY A 12 4.02 -2.74 -10.39
CA GLY A 12 4.08 -4.05 -11.03
C GLY A 12 5.36 -4.30 -11.84
N GLU A 13 6.38 -3.47 -11.65
CA GLU A 13 7.67 -3.55 -12.35
C GLU A 13 8.61 -4.62 -11.74
N THR A 14 8.35 -5.03 -10.49
CA THR A 14 9.07 -6.13 -9.83
C THR A 14 8.12 -7.05 -9.07
N LEU A 15 8.42 -8.34 -9.03
CA LEU A 15 7.74 -9.34 -8.22
C LEU A 15 8.77 -10.10 -7.40
N ASP A 16 8.94 -9.69 -6.15
CA ASP A 16 9.92 -10.24 -5.21
C ASP A 16 9.19 -10.83 -4.00
N ASN A 17 9.27 -12.16 -3.84
CA ASN A 17 8.61 -12.88 -2.76
C ASN A 17 9.20 -12.56 -1.37
N GLU A 18 10.48 -12.21 -1.29
CA GLU A 18 11.08 -11.81 -0.01
C GLU A 18 10.55 -10.44 0.40
N LEU A 19 10.45 -9.51 -0.56
CA LEU A 19 9.87 -8.19 -0.33
C LEU A 19 8.38 -8.28 0.07
N LEU A 20 7.61 -9.17 -0.56
CA LEU A 20 6.21 -9.43 -0.18
C LEU A 20 6.09 -9.99 1.23
N ASN A 21 6.96 -10.93 1.60
CA ASN A 21 7.01 -11.48 2.95
C ASN A 21 7.37 -10.40 3.98
N GLU A 22 8.33 -9.52 3.67
CA GLU A 22 8.71 -8.39 4.52
C GLU A 22 7.55 -7.39 4.69
N LEU A 23 6.91 -7.00 3.58
CA LEU A 23 5.74 -6.13 3.57
C LEU A 23 4.59 -6.71 4.42
N SER A 24 4.37 -8.02 4.38
CA SER A 24 3.31 -8.66 5.17
C SER A 24 3.53 -8.61 6.68
N ARG A 25 4.77 -8.39 7.15
CA ARG A 25 5.15 -8.44 8.57
C ARG A 25 5.55 -7.09 9.15
N SER A 26 5.98 -6.15 8.30
CA SER A 26 6.47 -4.84 8.74
C SER A 26 5.35 -3.79 8.72
N SER A 27 4.94 -3.32 9.89
CA SER A 27 3.95 -2.26 10.03
C SER A 27 4.39 -0.93 9.42
N GLU A 28 5.70 -0.65 9.42
CA GLU A 28 6.27 0.54 8.78
C GLU A 28 6.15 0.47 7.24
N MET A 29 6.44 -0.70 6.66
CA MET A 29 6.28 -0.91 5.22
C MET A 29 4.82 -0.86 4.81
N GLN A 30 3.92 -1.43 5.61
CA GLN A 30 2.47 -1.36 5.36
C GLN A 30 1.96 0.08 5.35
N LYS A 31 2.40 0.93 6.29
CA LYS A 31 2.07 2.37 6.29
C LYS A 31 2.62 3.09 5.06
N THR A 32 3.83 2.75 4.64
CA THR A 32 4.43 3.33 3.43
C THR A 32 3.66 2.90 2.19
N TRP A 33 3.27 1.63 2.11
CA TRP A 33 2.45 1.07 1.03
C TRP A 33 1.09 1.76 0.93
N GLU A 34 0.38 1.90 2.06
CA GLU A 34 -0.87 2.64 2.15
C GLU A 34 -0.71 4.09 1.67
N SER A 35 0.32 4.80 2.15
CA SER A 35 0.59 6.19 1.78
C SER A 35 0.84 6.35 0.28
N TYR A 36 1.61 5.44 -0.32
CA TYR A 36 1.90 5.52 -1.75
C TYR A 36 0.67 5.27 -2.61
N HIS A 37 -0.17 4.30 -2.24
CA HIS A 37 -1.45 4.07 -2.92
C HIS A 37 -2.38 5.28 -2.79
N LEU A 38 -2.50 5.87 -1.60
CA LEU A 38 -3.30 7.08 -1.38
C LEU A 38 -2.81 8.25 -2.24
N ILE A 39 -1.49 8.49 -2.30
CA ILE A 39 -0.91 9.54 -3.15
C ILE A 39 -1.22 9.28 -4.62
N ARG A 40 -1.06 8.04 -5.09
CA ARG A 40 -1.33 7.67 -6.48
C ARG A 40 -2.79 7.89 -6.86
N ASP A 41 -3.71 7.46 -6.01
CA ASP A 41 -5.15 7.61 -6.26
C ASP A 41 -5.53 9.10 -6.23
N SER A 42 -4.95 9.88 -5.31
CA SER A 42 -5.14 11.35 -5.26
C SER A 42 -4.64 12.05 -6.52
N LEU A 43 -3.46 11.66 -7.04
CA LEU A 43 -2.90 12.24 -8.27
C LEU A 43 -3.73 11.90 -9.52
N ARG A 44 -4.42 10.76 -9.53
CA ARG A 44 -5.30 10.33 -10.63
C ARG A 44 -6.72 10.92 -10.54
N GLY A 45 -7.08 11.49 -9.39
CA GLY A 45 -8.46 11.88 -9.11
C GLY A 45 -9.36 10.67 -8.78
N ASP A 46 -8.77 9.52 -8.45
CA ASP A 46 -9.45 8.26 -8.14
C ASP A 46 -9.80 8.16 -6.63
N THR A 47 -10.10 9.29 -5.99
CA THR A 47 -10.50 9.36 -4.58
C THR A 47 -11.97 9.69 -4.46
N ALA A 48 -12.66 9.07 -3.49
CA ALA A 48 -14.01 9.48 -3.13
C ALA A 48 -14.03 10.91 -2.56
N GLU A 49 -15.21 11.57 -2.60
CA GLU A 49 -15.40 12.90 -2.00
C GLU A 49 -15.09 12.92 -0.48
N MET A 50 -15.37 11.80 0.20
CA MET A 50 -15.02 11.58 1.61
C MET A 50 -14.10 10.36 1.72
N LEU A 51 -12.92 10.58 2.30
CA LEU A 51 -11.93 9.52 2.52
C LEU A 51 -12.20 8.81 3.86
N HIS A 52 -12.22 7.49 3.82
CA HIS A 52 -12.26 6.62 5.00
C HIS A 52 -10.96 5.81 5.07
N PHE A 53 -10.14 6.07 6.08
CA PHE A 53 -8.83 5.43 6.25
C PHE A 53 -8.88 4.12 7.03
N ASP A 54 -10.06 3.67 7.46
CA ASP A 54 -10.26 2.45 8.25
C ASP A 54 -10.82 1.28 7.42
N ILE A 55 -10.99 1.45 6.10
CA ILE A 55 -11.61 0.44 5.22
C ILE A 55 -10.86 -0.88 5.29
N SER A 56 -9.53 -0.85 5.08
CA SER A 56 -8.70 -2.07 5.08
C SER A 56 -8.74 -2.78 6.44
N ALA A 57 -8.70 -2.03 7.54
CA ALA A 57 -8.80 -2.58 8.90
C ALA A 57 -10.17 -3.24 9.15
N ARG A 58 -11.27 -2.60 8.71
CA ARG A 58 -12.63 -3.14 8.83
C ARG A 58 -12.86 -4.38 7.97
N VAL A 59 -12.22 -4.45 6.81
CA VAL A 59 -12.24 -5.64 5.95
C VAL A 59 -11.42 -6.78 6.58
N HIS A 60 -10.24 -6.49 7.12
CA HIS A 60 -9.40 -7.50 7.78
C HIS A 60 -10.06 -8.12 9.01
N GLY A 61 -10.68 -7.31 9.87
CA GLY A 61 -11.37 -7.78 11.09
C GLY A 61 -12.71 -8.49 10.87
N ARG A 62 -13.10 -8.79 9.62
CA ARG A 62 -14.30 -9.57 9.28
C ARG A 62 -14.07 -11.08 9.18
N HIS A 63 -12.86 -11.55 9.50
CA HIS A 63 -12.51 -12.96 9.61
C HIS A 63 -12.21 -13.32 11.07
#